data_AF-A0AAQ4E669-F1
#
_entry.id   AF-A0AAQ4E669-F1
#
_cell.length_a   1.000
_cell.length_b   1.000
_cell.length_c   1.000
_cell.angle_alpha   90.00
_cell.angle_beta   90.00
_cell.angle_gamma   90.00
#
_symmetry.space_group_name_H-M   'P 1'
#
loop_
_entity.id
_entity.type
_entity.pdbx_description
1 polymer ?
#
loop_
_entity_poly.entity_id
_entity_poly.type
_entity_poly.pdbx_seq_one_letter_code
_entity_poly.pdbx_strand_id
1 'polypeptide(L)'
;MMKFIYYRPYVHVTSYAVGIMLGYAVSANARLQLPCWARASLWALSTTLALLVVFGPFKWLRGDSWRGGDAVAYAGFSKLAWALSLSWVVFACASGRGGFANRLLSWKPLIPLSRLSYGAYLIHSPLYLIRAGIMRERMSLQHFNLVKDFFGCLTMSFLMAYLLYLVCEAPVASLEKLMLAPATRRIQAAAEKDSPSDALQGERGREEVCVTVASAQQHVISESKCRL
;
A
#
# COMPACT_ATOMS: atom_id res chain seq x y z
N MET A 1 -25.55 12.37 2.53
CA MET A 1 -24.21 12.98 2.54
C MET A 1 -23.09 11.99 2.16
N MET A 2 -23.02 10.78 2.72
CA MET A 2 -21.94 9.81 2.44
C MET A 2 -21.79 9.39 0.96
N LYS A 3 -22.88 9.32 0.19
CA LYS A 3 -22.84 8.99 -1.26
C LYS A 3 -22.07 10.02 -2.10
N PHE A 4 -21.99 11.29 -1.68
CA PHE A 4 -21.34 12.34 -2.47
C PHE A 4 -19.83 12.42 -2.25
N ILE A 5 -19.34 12.00 -1.08
CA ILE A 5 -17.93 12.14 -0.69
C ILE A 5 -17.18 10.82 -0.89
N TYR A 6 -17.83 9.67 -0.69
CA TYR A 6 -17.15 8.38 -0.69
C TYR A 6 -17.07 7.70 -2.07
N TYR A 7 -18.02 7.99 -2.97
CA TYR A 7 -18.12 7.31 -4.27
C TYR A 7 -17.51 8.10 -5.43
N ARG A 8 -17.24 9.39 -5.24
CA ARG A 8 -16.80 10.27 -6.35
C ARG A 8 -15.27 10.20 -6.49
N PRO A 9 -14.72 9.76 -7.62
CA PRO A 9 -13.27 9.58 -7.80
C PRO A 9 -12.49 10.91 -7.71
N TYR A 10 -13.16 12.05 -7.95
CA TYR A 10 -12.56 13.38 -7.94
C TYR A 10 -11.82 13.72 -6.63
N VAL A 11 -12.28 13.20 -5.48
CA VAL A 11 -11.64 13.49 -4.17
C VAL A 11 -10.34 12.72 -3.93
N HIS A 12 -9.97 11.83 -4.86
CA HIS A 12 -8.73 11.04 -4.82
C HIS A 12 -7.73 11.45 -5.92
N VAL A 13 -8.15 12.30 -6.86
CA VAL A 13 -7.29 12.79 -7.97
C VAL A 13 -6.03 13.47 -7.43
N THR A 14 -6.14 14.19 -6.32
CA THR A 14 -5.00 14.86 -5.67
C THR A 14 -3.90 13.89 -5.25
N SER A 15 -4.25 12.76 -4.61
CA SER A 15 -3.28 11.73 -4.23
C SER A 15 -2.65 11.04 -5.44
N TYR A 16 -3.42 10.80 -6.51
CA TYR A 16 -2.89 10.22 -7.74
C TYR A 16 -1.92 11.17 -8.45
N ALA A 17 -2.27 12.45 -8.56
CA ALA A 17 -1.43 13.47 -9.18
C ALA A 17 -0.09 13.63 -8.45
N VAL A 18 -0.10 13.66 -7.11
CA VAL A 18 1.13 13.70 -6.29
C VAL A 18 1.98 12.45 -6.52
N GLY A 19 1.36 11.27 -6.58
CA GLY A 19 2.05 10.02 -6.87
C GLY A 19 2.70 9.97 -8.26
N ILE A 20 2.01 10.44 -9.29
CA ILE A 20 2.56 10.52 -10.67
C ILE A 20 3.74 11.50 -10.71
N MET A 21 3.59 12.69 -10.10
CA MET A 21 4.68 13.67 -10.01
C MET A 21 5.89 13.12 -9.28
N LEU A 22 5.67 12.37 -8.20
CA LEU A 22 6.74 11.68 -7.47
C LEU A 22 7.43 10.63 -8.35
N GLY A 23 6.65 9.77 -9.01
CA GLY A 23 7.19 8.73 -9.89
C GLY A 23 8.05 9.32 -11.01
N TYR A 24 7.59 10.42 -11.62
CA TYR A 24 8.37 11.17 -12.60
C TYR A 24 9.64 11.76 -12.00
N ALA A 25 9.57 12.37 -10.81
CA ALA A 25 10.73 12.93 -10.12
C ALA A 25 11.78 11.87 -9.76
N VAL A 26 11.35 10.67 -9.33
CA VAL A 26 12.24 9.53 -9.06
C VAL A 26 12.89 9.02 -10.35
N SER A 27 12.11 8.90 -11.43
CA SER A 27 12.61 8.45 -12.73
C SER A 27 13.62 9.42 -13.35
N ALA A 28 13.35 10.72 -13.28
CA ALA A 28 14.23 11.76 -13.82
C ALA A 28 15.47 12.01 -12.96
N ASN A 29 15.36 11.87 -11.63
CA ASN A 29 16.42 12.24 -10.67
C ASN A 29 16.73 11.14 -9.67
N ALA A 30 17.01 9.92 -10.15
CA ALA A 30 17.31 8.74 -9.33
C ALA A 30 18.48 8.91 -8.33
N ARG A 31 19.28 9.98 -8.45
CA ARG A 31 20.45 10.26 -7.60
C ARG A 31 20.50 11.68 -7.04
N LEU A 32 19.37 12.32 -6.76
CA LEU A 32 19.35 13.67 -6.18
C LEU A 32 20.15 13.69 -4.86
N GLN A 33 21.32 14.34 -4.85
CA GLN A 33 22.17 14.45 -3.65
C GLN A 33 21.67 15.60 -2.78
N LEU A 34 20.69 15.32 -1.92
CA LEU A 34 20.22 16.28 -0.94
C LEU A 34 21.24 16.41 0.21
N PRO A 35 21.60 17.64 0.61
CA PRO A 35 22.44 17.84 1.78
C PRO A 35 21.74 17.37 3.06
N CYS A 36 22.51 17.05 4.09
CA CYS A 36 21.99 16.43 5.32
C CYS A 36 20.89 17.28 6.00
N TRP A 37 21.07 18.60 6.00
CA TRP A 37 20.10 19.55 6.57
C TRP A 37 18.77 19.55 5.81
N ALA A 38 18.81 19.51 4.46
CA ALA A 38 17.61 19.47 3.64
C ALA A 38 16.83 18.19 3.91
N ARG A 39 17.52 17.05 3.98
CA ARG A 39 16.90 15.77 4.33
C ARG A 39 16.23 15.82 5.71
N ALA A 40 16.90 16.35 6.73
CA ALA A 40 16.33 16.48 8.07
C ALA A 40 15.08 17.38 8.08
N SER A 41 15.12 18.50 7.36
CA SER A 41 13.98 19.42 7.24
C SER A 41 12.78 18.77 6.56
N LEU A 42 12.97 17.95 5.52
CA LEU A 42 11.86 17.27 4.85
C LEU A 42 11.30 16.11 5.68
N TRP A 43 12.12 15.43 6.49
CA TRP A 43 11.63 14.48 7.49
C TRP A 43 10.78 15.18 8.55
N ALA A 44 11.26 16.29 9.11
CA ALA A 44 10.49 17.08 10.08
C ALA A 44 9.20 17.65 9.47
N LEU A 45 9.24 18.10 8.22
CA LEU A 45 8.08 18.61 7.50
C LEU A 45 7.06 17.50 7.26
N SER A 46 7.49 16.32 6.81
CA SER A 46 6.62 15.16 6.58
C SER A 46 5.94 14.69 7.87
N THR A 47 6.68 14.59 8.98
CA THR A 47 6.10 14.21 10.27
C THR A 47 5.14 15.27 10.80
N THR A 48 5.50 16.55 10.66
CA THR A 48 4.62 17.66 11.07
C THR A 48 3.32 17.68 10.28
N LEU A 49 3.38 17.48 8.96
CA LEU A 49 2.18 17.40 8.10
C LEU A 49 1.32 16.18 8.47
N ALA A 50 1.93 15.02 8.72
CA ALA A 50 1.19 13.82 9.14
C ALA A 50 0.48 14.04 10.49
N LEU A 51 1.19 14.61 11.47
CA LEU A 51 0.62 14.93 12.78
C LEU A 51 -0.50 15.97 12.65
N LEU A 52 -0.32 17.01 11.85
CA LEU A 52 -1.34 18.04 11.63
C LEU A 52 -2.63 17.45 11.05
N VAL A 53 -2.53 16.48 10.13
CA VAL A 53 -3.70 15.78 9.59
C VAL A 53 -4.36 14.90 10.65
N VAL A 54 -3.59 14.17 11.46
CA VAL A 54 -4.15 13.27 12.49
C VAL A 54 -4.78 14.04 13.66
N PHE A 55 -4.17 15.14 14.09
CA PHE A 55 -4.64 15.97 15.21
C PHE A 55 -5.58 17.10 14.78
N GLY A 56 -5.71 17.39 13.49
CA GLY A 56 -6.64 18.39 12.96
C GLY A 56 -8.10 18.25 13.42
N PRO A 57 -8.69 17.04 13.48
CA PRO A 57 -10.06 16.84 13.97
C PRO A 57 -10.19 16.87 15.49
N PHE A 58 -9.11 17.09 16.26
CA PHE A 58 -9.18 17.15 17.72
C PHE A 58 -10.06 18.31 18.22
N LYS A 59 -10.04 19.45 17.51
CA LYS A 59 -10.93 20.59 17.81
C LYS A 59 -12.41 20.23 17.63
N TRP A 60 -12.72 19.41 16.64
CA TRP A 60 -14.08 18.91 16.42
C TRP A 60 -14.56 18.00 17.56
N LEU A 61 -13.66 17.13 18.06
CA LEU A 61 -14.00 16.21 19.16
C LEU A 61 -14.36 16.97 20.46
N ARG A 62 -13.95 18.23 20.60
CA ARG A 62 -14.24 19.09 21.75
C ARG A 62 -15.61 19.79 21.67
N GLY A 63 -16.34 19.63 20.57
CA GLY A 63 -17.71 20.15 20.41
C GLY A 63 -17.82 21.54 19.78
N ASP A 64 -16.73 22.12 19.28
CA ASP A 64 -16.78 23.43 18.60
C ASP A 64 -17.47 23.33 17.24
N SER A 65 -18.33 24.31 16.94
CA SER A 65 -19.12 24.33 15.71
C SER A 65 -18.26 24.55 14.47
N TRP A 66 -18.37 23.63 13.51
CA TRP A 66 -17.65 23.60 12.22
C TRP A 66 -18.20 24.67 11.26
N ARG A 67 -17.95 25.97 11.54
CA ARG A 67 -18.48 27.09 10.74
C ARG A 67 -17.42 28.10 10.25
N GLY A 68 -16.12 27.82 10.42
CA GLY A 68 -15.03 28.72 10.00
C GLY A 68 -14.37 28.36 8.67
N GLY A 69 -13.38 29.15 8.25
CA GLY A 69 -12.54 28.85 7.07
C GLY A 69 -11.54 27.70 7.32
N ASP A 70 -11.25 27.39 8.58
CA ASP A 70 -10.45 26.26 9.04
C ASP A 70 -11.05 24.91 8.62
N ALA A 71 -12.38 24.82 8.65
CA ALA A 71 -13.16 23.71 8.14
C ALA A 71 -12.85 23.33 6.70
N VAL A 72 -12.92 24.34 5.83
CA VAL A 72 -12.81 24.21 4.38
C VAL A 72 -11.36 23.97 4.02
N ALA A 73 -10.44 24.67 4.69
CA ALA A 73 -9.01 24.43 4.57
C ALA A 73 -8.66 22.99 4.94
N TYR A 74 -9.15 22.48 6.08
CA TYR A 74 -8.89 21.10 6.47
C TYR A 74 -9.51 20.09 5.49
N ALA A 75 -10.74 20.31 5.02
CA ALA A 75 -11.40 19.43 4.06
C ALA A 75 -10.66 19.34 2.71
N GLY A 76 -10.06 20.44 2.23
CA GLY A 76 -9.31 20.48 0.98
C GLY A 76 -7.86 20.03 1.10
N PHE A 77 -7.14 20.51 2.11
CA PHE A 77 -5.69 20.30 2.25
C PHE A 77 -5.32 19.02 2.98
N SER A 78 -6.18 18.43 3.81
CA SER A 78 -5.84 17.22 4.59
C SER A 78 -5.36 16.07 3.70
N LYS A 79 -6.09 15.80 2.60
CA LYS A 79 -5.75 14.76 1.61
C LYS A 79 -4.41 15.05 0.92
N LEU A 80 -4.17 16.31 0.55
CA LEU A 80 -2.93 16.76 -0.11
C LEU A 80 -1.73 16.66 0.84
N ALA A 81 -1.87 17.17 2.06
CA ALA A 81 -0.83 17.12 3.08
C ALA A 81 -0.46 15.67 3.44
N TRP A 82 -1.46 14.79 3.54
CA TRP A 82 -1.24 13.36 3.75
C TRP A 82 -0.48 12.71 2.58
N ALA A 83 -0.90 12.98 1.34
CA ALA A 83 -0.25 12.46 0.14
C ALA A 83 1.20 12.97 0.02
N LEU A 84 1.47 14.25 0.30
CA LEU A 84 2.82 14.83 0.29
C LEU A 84 3.71 14.21 1.37
N SER A 85 3.16 13.98 2.57
CA SER A 85 3.89 13.32 3.65
C SER A 85 4.32 11.91 3.24
N LEU A 86 3.42 11.10 2.69
CA LEU A 86 3.75 9.76 2.20
C LEU A 86 4.70 9.80 1.00
N SER A 87 4.53 10.77 0.09
CA SER A 87 5.37 10.96 -1.08
C SER A 87 6.84 11.13 -0.69
N TRP A 88 7.14 11.93 0.34
CA TRP A 88 8.50 12.10 0.82
C TRP A 88 9.10 10.79 1.36
N VAL A 89 8.34 10.02 2.14
CA VAL A 89 8.78 8.73 2.68
C VAL A 89 9.14 7.76 1.55
N VAL A 90 8.28 7.67 0.52
CA VAL A 90 8.52 6.82 -0.65
C VAL A 90 9.76 7.29 -1.43
N PHE A 91 9.91 8.59 -1.65
CA PHE A 91 11.10 9.16 -2.31
C PHE A 91 12.40 8.85 -1.55
N ALA A 92 12.36 8.96 -0.22
CA ALA A 92 13.50 8.66 0.63
C ALA A 92 13.89 7.17 0.56
N CYS A 93 12.91 6.26 0.50
CA CYS A 93 13.12 4.83 0.29
C CYS A 93 13.69 4.55 -1.10
N ALA A 94 13.12 5.13 -2.16
CA ALA A 94 13.58 4.95 -3.53
C ALA A 94 15.02 5.46 -3.76
N SER A 95 15.40 6.54 -3.09
CA SER A 95 16.76 7.11 -3.17
C SER A 95 17.81 6.33 -2.37
N GLY A 96 17.46 5.21 -1.72
CA GLY A 96 18.36 4.41 -0.89
C GLY A 96 18.83 5.09 0.41
N ARG A 97 18.29 6.27 0.73
CA ARG A 97 18.69 7.10 1.89
C ARG A 97 17.63 7.15 2.99
N GLY A 98 16.64 6.25 2.93
CA GLY A 98 15.50 6.16 3.85
C GLY A 98 15.83 5.61 5.25
N GLY A 99 17.06 5.14 5.49
CA GLY A 99 17.53 4.71 6.82
C GLY A 99 16.59 3.71 7.48
N PHE A 100 15.94 4.13 8.57
CA PHE A 100 14.97 3.32 9.32
C PHE A 100 13.74 2.92 8.50
N ALA A 101 13.17 3.84 7.72
CA ALA A 101 11.97 3.54 6.92
C ALA A 101 12.25 2.50 5.83
N ASN A 102 13.43 2.55 5.21
CA ASN A 102 13.83 1.54 4.23
C ASN A 102 13.98 0.15 4.88
N ARG A 103 14.52 0.09 6.10
CA ARG A 103 14.65 -1.17 6.86
C ARG A 103 13.29 -1.74 7.25
N LEU A 104 12.35 -0.87 7.64
CA LEU A 104 10.98 -1.26 7.94
C LEU A 104 10.26 -1.78 6.69
N LEU A 105 10.30 -1.04 5.58
CA LEU A 105 9.63 -1.43 4.32
C LEU A 105 10.23 -2.68 3.68
N SER A 106 11.53 -2.91 3.83
CA SER A 106 12.19 -4.12 3.34
C SER A 106 11.96 -5.35 4.24
N TRP A 107 11.15 -5.23 5.29
CA TRP A 107 10.95 -6.30 6.24
C TRP A 107 9.99 -7.36 5.68
N LYS A 108 10.45 -8.62 5.61
CA LYS A 108 9.69 -9.76 5.07
C LYS A 108 8.27 -9.92 5.64
N PRO A 109 8.00 -9.65 6.93
CA PRO A 109 6.63 -9.72 7.48
C PRO A 109 5.64 -8.72 6.87
N LEU A 110 6.10 -7.64 6.23
CA LEU A 110 5.19 -6.68 5.58
C LEU A 110 4.53 -7.24 4.32
N ILE A 111 5.12 -8.26 3.70
CA ILE A 111 4.56 -8.90 2.50
C ILE A 111 3.19 -9.53 2.83
N PRO A 112 3.05 -10.46 3.80
CA PRO A 112 1.74 -10.99 4.15
C PRO A 112 0.83 -9.93 4.79
N LEU A 113 1.39 -8.95 5.51
CA LEU A 113 0.61 -7.87 6.12
C LEU A 113 -0.09 -6.99 5.06
N SER A 114 0.57 -6.75 3.92
CA SER A 114 0.00 -5.99 2.81
C SER A 114 -1.22 -6.69 2.20
N ARG A 115 -1.15 -8.01 2.00
CA ARG A 115 -2.26 -8.84 1.50
C ARG A 115 -3.43 -8.86 2.49
N LEU A 116 -3.13 -9.04 3.77
CA LEU A 116 -4.15 -9.01 4.83
C LEU A 116 -4.84 -7.64 4.93
N SER A 117 -4.08 -6.56 4.80
CA SER A 117 -4.63 -5.19 4.82
C SER A 117 -5.57 -4.93 3.64
N TYR A 118 -5.28 -5.49 2.46
CA TYR A 118 -6.18 -5.43 1.31
C TYR A 118 -7.49 -6.19 1.57
N GLY A 119 -7.41 -7.41 2.12
CA GLY A 119 -8.59 -8.16 2.53
C GLY A 119 -9.42 -7.42 3.59
N ALA A 120 -8.75 -6.79 4.57
CA ALA A 120 -9.41 -5.99 5.60
C ALA A 120 -10.11 -4.77 5.00
N TYR A 121 -9.52 -4.09 4.02
CA TYR A 121 -10.15 -2.98 3.32
C TYR A 121 -11.44 -3.39 2.61
N LEU A 122 -11.45 -4.53 1.91
CA LEU A 122 -12.63 -5.03 1.21
C LEU A 122 -13.80 -5.34 2.16
N ILE A 123 -13.50 -5.92 3.32
CA ILE A 123 -14.51 -6.32 4.32
C ILE A 123 -14.94 -5.16 5.20
N HIS A 124 -14.09 -4.15 5.35
CA HIS A 124 -14.41 -2.95 6.11
C HIS A 124 -15.69 -2.27 5.59
N SER A 125 -15.86 -2.20 4.26
CA SER A 125 -17.02 -1.56 3.64
C SER A 125 -18.37 -2.23 4.01
N PRO A 126 -18.57 -3.56 3.82
CA PRO A 126 -19.78 -4.23 4.26
C PRO A 126 -19.95 -4.25 5.79
N LEU A 127 -18.86 -4.40 6.57
CA LEU A 127 -18.94 -4.31 8.03
C LEU A 127 -19.48 -2.96 8.50
N TYR A 128 -19.01 -1.87 7.89
CA TYR A 128 -19.49 -0.53 8.19
C TYR A 128 -20.98 -0.36 7.87
N LEU A 129 -21.43 -0.89 6.73
CA LEU A 129 -22.85 -0.85 6.34
C LEU A 129 -23.75 -1.63 7.29
N ILE A 130 -23.33 -2.84 7.70
CA ILE A 130 -24.07 -3.68 8.65
C ILE A 130 -24.14 -2.96 10.01
N ARG A 131 -23.01 -2.42 10.48
CA ARG A 131 -22.96 -1.67 11.74
C ARG A 131 -23.88 -0.44 11.68
N ALA A 132 -23.87 0.32 10.58
CA ALA A 132 -24.74 1.46 10.39
C ALA A 132 -26.25 1.08 10.36
N GLY A 133 -26.60 -0.12 9.90
CA GLY A 133 -27.97 -0.64 9.93
C GLY A 133 -28.45 -1.11 11.30
N ILE A 134 -27.53 -1.60 12.15
CA ILE A 134 -27.84 -2.11 13.50
C ILE A 134 -27.80 -0.99 14.56
N MET A 135 -26.94 0.02 14.38
CA MET A 135 -26.79 1.13 15.35
C MET A 135 -28.02 2.03 15.36
N ARG A 136 -28.88 1.85 16.38
CA ARG A 136 -30.07 2.69 16.65
C ARG A 136 -29.94 3.60 17.86
N GLU A 137 -28.86 3.47 18.63
CA GLU A 137 -28.64 4.24 19.86
C GLU A 137 -27.56 5.33 19.69
N ARG A 138 -27.70 6.38 20.51
CA ARG A 138 -26.83 7.54 20.52
C ARG A 138 -25.49 7.15 21.16
N MET A 139 -24.42 7.05 20.38
CA MET A 139 -23.10 6.69 20.90
C MET A 139 -22.65 7.70 21.96
N SER A 140 -22.31 7.21 23.15
CA SER A 140 -21.68 8.02 24.20
C SER A 140 -20.27 8.43 23.73
N LEU A 141 -20.05 9.73 23.55
CA LEU A 141 -18.76 10.35 23.16
C LEU A 141 -17.72 10.34 24.30
N GLN A 142 -17.73 9.31 25.14
CA GLN A 142 -16.65 9.11 26.10
C GLN A 142 -15.43 8.51 25.41
N HIS A 143 -14.24 9.04 25.72
CA HIS A 143 -12.97 8.57 25.19
C HIS A 143 -12.80 7.05 25.30
N PHE A 144 -13.21 6.47 26.43
CA PHE A 144 -13.18 5.03 26.65
C PHE A 144 -14.04 4.23 25.65
N ASN A 145 -15.25 4.72 25.36
CA ASN A 145 -16.15 4.06 24.41
C ASN A 145 -15.62 4.15 22.97
N LEU A 146 -15.01 5.27 22.60
CA LEU A 146 -14.37 5.43 21.28
C LEU A 146 -13.20 4.47 21.08
N VAL A 147 -12.33 4.34 22.09
CA VAL A 147 -11.19 3.42 22.04
C VAL A 147 -11.68 1.97 21.97
N LYS A 148 -12.63 1.58 22.82
CA LYS A 148 -13.24 0.24 22.81
C LYS A 148 -13.83 -0.09 21.43
N ASP A 149 -14.60 0.84 20.87
CA ASP A 149 -15.24 0.63 19.57
C ASP A 149 -14.24 0.57 18.42
N PHE A 150 -13.16 1.37 18.47
CA PHE A 150 -12.08 1.31 17.49
C PHE A 150 -11.39 -0.05 17.51
N PHE A 151 -10.94 -0.51 18.68
CA PHE A 151 -10.29 -1.82 18.80
C PHE A 151 -11.23 -2.97 18.42
N GLY A 152 -12.51 -2.90 18.80
CA GLY A 152 -13.50 -3.90 18.42
C GLY A 152 -13.76 -3.97 16.92
N CYS A 153 -13.88 -2.82 16.24
CA CYS A 153 -14.03 -2.82 14.78
C CYS A 153 -12.76 -3.29 14.08
N LEU A 154 -11.59 -2.94 14.62
CA LEU A 154 -10.29 -3.34 14.08
C LEU A 154 -10.13 -4.87 14.14
N THR A 155 -10.31 -5.47 15.32
CA THR A 155 -10.13 -6.92 15.50
C THR A 155 -11.13 -7.71 14.67
N MET A 156 -12.40 -7.31 14.63
CA MET A 156 -13.42 -7.96 13.80
C MET A 156 -13.10 -7.87 12.30
N SER A 157 -12.61 -6.71 11.84
CA SER A 157 -12.24 -6.53 10.43
C SER A 157 -11.05 -7.42 10.05
N PHE A 158 -10.02 -7.48 10.89
CA PHE A 158 -8.85 -8.32 10.64
C PHE A 158 -9.15 -9.82 10.74
N LEU A 159 -10.00 -10.24 11.69
CA LEU A 159 -10.42 -11.63 11.82
C LEU A 159 -11.18 -12.10 10.57
N MET A 160 -12.13 -11.29 10.10
CA MET A 160 -12.91 -11.62 8.91
C MET A 160 -12.04 -11.55 7.63
N ALA A 161 -11.09 -10.62 7.56
CA ALA A 161 -10.10 -10.55 6.48
C ALA A 161 -9.25 -11.79 6.39
N TYR A 162 -8.82 -12.30 7.53
CA TYR A 162 -8.06 -13.53 7.60
C TYR A 162 -8.88 -14.73 7.10
N LEU A 163 -10.16 -14.84 7.49
CA LEU A 163 -11.05 -15.90 6.99
C LEU A 163 -11.26 -15.80 5.48
N LEU A 164 -11.51 -14.60 4.94
CA LEU A 164 -11.68 -14.39 3.51
C LEU A 164 -10.40 -14.70 2.73
N TYR A 165 -9.24 -14.33 3.27
CA TYR A 165 -7.95 -14.67 2.69
C TYR A 165 -7.76 -16.19 2.62
N LEU A 166 -8.09 -16.94 3.68
CA LEU A 166 -8.00 -18.40 3.67
C LEU A 166 -8.96 -19.05 2.66
N VAL A 167 -10.20 -18.55 2.57
CA VAL A 167 -11.23 -19.14 1.70
C VAL A 167 -11.02 -18.76 0.23
N CYS A 168 -10.57 -17.54 -0.08
CA CYS A 168 -10.46 -17.06 -1.45
C CYS A 168 -9.03 -17.10 -1.99
N GLU A 169 -8.03 -16.58 -1.27
CA GLU A 169 -6.66 -16.52 -1.79
C GLU A 169 -5.97 -17.89 -1.82
N ALA A 170 -6.19 -18.76 -0.83
CA ALA A 170 -5.56 -20.09 -0.82
C ALA A 170 -5.95 -20.99 -2.01
N PRO A 171 -7.24 -21.13 -2.40
CA PRO A 171 -7.58 -21.91 -3.58
C PRO A 171 -7.18 -21.21 -4.88
N VAL A 172 -7.28 -19.88 -4.98
CA VAL A 172 -6.86 -19.15 -6.19
C VAL A 172 -5.36 -19.30 -6.43
N ALA A 173 -4.53 -19.20 -5.38
CA ALA A 173 -3.09 -19.43 -5.50
C ALA A 173 -2.74 -20.88 -5.89
N SER A 174 -3.59 -21.85 -5.55
CA SER A 174 -3.41 -23.25 -5.94
C SER A 174 -3.82 -23.49 -7.39
N LEU A 175 -4.90 -22.86 -7.84
CA LEU A 175 -5.37 -22.85 -9.23
C LEU A 175 -4.36 -22.19 -10.17
N GLU A 176 -3.76 -21.07 -9.77
CA GLU A 176 -2.74 -20.37 -10.54
C GLU A 176 -1.53 -21.27 -10.82
N LYS A 177 -1.06 -22.01 -9.80
CA LYS A 177 0.04 -22.98 -9.96
C LYS A 177 -0.33 -24.11 -10.92
N LEU A 178 -1.57 -24.60 -10.85
CA LEU A 178 -2.06 -25.66 -11.74
C LEU A 178 -2.19 -25.18 -13.20
N MET A 179 -2.61 -23.93 -13.43
CA MET A 179 -2.74 -23.38 -14.78
C MET A 179 -1.41 -22.92 -15.39
N LEU A 180 -0.48 -22.37 -14.60
CA LEU A 180 0.81 -21.88 -15.08
C LEU A 180 1.89 -22.97 -15.15
N ALA A 181 1.79 -24.04 -14.35
CA ALA A 181 2.72 -25.18 -14.43
C ALA A 181 2.87 -25.79 -15.85
N PRO A 182 1.80 -26.04 -16.62
CA PRO A 182 1.94 -26.56 -17.98
C PRO A 182 2.52 -25.53 -18.97
N ALA A 183 2.26 -24.24 -18.79
CA ALA A 183 2.82 -23.18 -19.64
C ALA A 183 4.34 -23.06 -19.45
N THR A 184 4.82 -23.08 -18.20
CA THR A 184 6.25 -23.03 -17.88
C THR A 184 6.99 -24.28 -18.37
N ARG A 185 6.39 -25.47 -18.25
CA ARG A 185 6.95 -26.72 -18.77
C ARG A 185 7.10 -26.71 -20.30
N ARG A 186 6.16 -26.07 -21.03
CA ARG A 186 6.25 -25.91 -22.49
C ARG A 186 7.39 -24.98 -22.91
N ILE A 187 7.63 -23.90 -22.17
CA ILE A 187 8.74 -22.98 -22.42
C ILE A 187 10.09 -23.68 -22.16
N GLN A 188 10.20 -24.46 -21.08
CA GLN A 188 11.41 -25.23 -20.77
C GLN A 188 11.67 -26.34 -21.82
N ALA A 189 10.64 -27.06 -22.24
CA ALA A 189 10.76 -28.11 -23.27
C ALA A 189 11.09 -27.55 -24.68
N ALA A 190 10.68 -26.30 -24.98
CA ALA A 190 11.06 -25.61 -26.21
C ALA A 190 12.52 -25.11 -26.15
N ALA A 191 12.99 -24.64 -24.99
CA ALA A 191 14.38 -24.21 -24.79
C ALA A 191 15.39 -25.36 -24.84
N GLU A 192 14.99 -26.58 -24.43
CA GLU A 192 15.88 -27.75 -24.46
C GLU A 192 16.06 -28.36 -25.85
N LYS A 193 15.09 -28.16 -26.76
CA LYS A 193 15.19 -28.64 -28.15
C LYS A 193 16.11 -27.82 -29.07
N ASP A 194 16.51 -26.62 -28.65
CA ASP A 194 17.30 -25.68 -29.46
C ASP A 194 18.82 -25.82 -29.30
N SER A 195 19.29 -26.82 -28.55
CA SER A 195 20.71 -27.07 -28.32
C SER A 195 21.19 -28.35 -29.02
N PRO A 196 21.38 -28.33 -30.36
CA PRO A 196 22.61 -28.93 -30.88
C PRO A 196 23.28 -28.27 -32.13
N SER A 197 23.14 -26.97 -32.47
CA SER A 197 23.97 -26.43 -33.59
C SER A 197 24.35 -24.94 -33.72
N ASP A 198 23.77 -23.95 -33.02
CA ASP A 198 24.08 -22.53 -33.33
C ASP A 198 24.67 -21.75 -32.14
N ALA A 199 25.99 -21.88 -31.98
CA ALA A 199 26.74 -21.40 -30.82
C ALA A 199 27.30 -19.96 -30.90
N LEU A 200 26.80 -19.05 -31.75
CA LEU A 200 27.45 -17.72 -31.87
C LEU A 200 26.59 -16.46 -32.01
N GLN A 201 25.25 -16.54 -32.01
CA GLN A 201 24.41 -15.33 -32.18
C GLN A 201 23.41 -15.06 -31.03
N GLY A 202 23.32 -15.95 -30.04
CA GLY A 202 22.32 -15.89 -28.97
C GLY A 202 22.74 -15.18 -27.67
N GLU A 203 24.01 -14.82 -27.48
CA GLU A 203 24.52 -14.40 -26.16
C GLU A 203 23.85 -13.11 -25.62
N ARG A 204 23.43 -12.17 -26.48
CA ARG A 204 22.79 -10.91 -26.04
C ARG A 204 21.30 -11.07 -25.67
N GLY A 205 20.58 -11.97 -26.35
CA GLY A 205 19.19 -12.31 -26.00
C GLY A 205 19.13 -13.26 -24.80
N ARG A 206 20.18 -14.08 -24.59
CA ARG A 206 20.31 -14.99 -23.46
C ARG A 206 20.46 -14.24 -22.14
N GLU A 207 21.15 -13.10 -22.12
CA GLU A 207 21.19 -12.25 -20.92
C GLU A 207 19.82 -11.63 -20.60
N GLU A 208 19.08 -11.07 -21.56
CA GLU A 208 17.77 -10.45 -21.26
C GLU A 208 16.70 -11.48 -20.83
N VAL A 209 16.70 -12.65 -21.46
CA VAL A 209 15.78 -13.74 -21.10
C VAL A 209 16.21 -14.40 -19.78
N CYS A 210 17.50 -14.60 -19.53
CA CYS A 210 17.97 -15.14 -18.25
C CYS A 210 17.74 -14.12 -17.11
N VAL A 211 17.85 -12.81 -17.35
CA VAL A 211 17.55 -11.77 -16.35
C VAL A 211 16.05 -11.67 -16.05
N THR A 212 15.17 -11.78 -17.06
CA THR A 212 13.71 -11.78 -16.83
C THR A 212 13.25 -13.06 -16.13
N VAL A 213 13.77 -14.22 -16.53
CA VAL A 213 13.45 -15.51 -15.92
C VAL A 213 14.09 -15.66 -14.53
N ALA A 214 15.29 -15.11 -14.29
CA ALA A 214 15.87 -15.01 -12.96
C ALA A 214 15.09 -14.05 -12.07
N SER A 215 14.57 -12.93 -12.59
CA SER A 215 13.69 -12.02 -11.81
C SER A 215 12.38 -12.71 -11.41
N ALA A 216 11.80 -13.52 -12.31
CA ALA A 216 10.59 -14.29 -12.05
C ALA A 216 10.85 -15.47 -11.08
N GLN A 217 11.98 -16.17 -11.21
CA GLN A 217 12.39 -17.21 -10.26
C GLN A 217 12.76 -16.64 -8.88
N GLN A 218 13.40 -15.48 -8.79
CA GLN A 218 13.72 -14.86 -7.49
C GLN A 218 12.43 -14.46 -6.74
N HIS A 219 11.40 -14.02 -7.47
CA HIS A 219 10.11 -13.66 -6.89
C HIS A 219 9.33 -14.88 -6.38
N VAL A 220 9.38 -16.01 -7.10
CA VAL A 220 8.70 -17.28 -6.72
C VAL A 220 9.48 -18.09 -5.67
N ILE A 221 10.83 -18.05 -5.68
CA ILE A 221 11.69 -18.72 -4.69
C ILE A 221 11.69 -17.95 -3.36
N SER A 222 11.58 -16.62 -3.37
CA SER A 222 11.34 -15.82 -2.16
C SER A 222 10.00 -16.18 -1.50
N GLU A 223 8.93 -16.40 -2.28
CA GLU A 223 7.60 -16.78 -1.77
C GLU A 223 7.54 -18.21 -1.22
N SER A 224 8.40 -19.11 -1.70
CA SER A 224 8.43 -20.53 -1.28
C SER A 224 9.42 -20.81 -0.14
N LYS A 225 10.57 -20.13 -0.08
CA LYS A 225 11.54 -20.28 1.03
C LYS A 225 11.11 -19.56 2.32
N CYS A 226 10.03 -18.78 2.28
CA CYS A 226 9.39 -18.16 3.45
C CYS A 226 8.17 -18.97 3.97
N ARG A 227 7.87 -20.14 3.37
CA ARG A 227 6.78 -21.05 3.77
C ARG A 227 7.27 -22.37 4.39
N LEU A 228 8.53 -22.41 4.84
CA LEU A 228 9.04 -23.40 5.81
C LEU A 228 9.56 -22.63 7.03
#